data_AF-A0A3S1FKX5-F1
#
_entry.id   AF-A0A3S1FKX5-F1
#
_cell.length_a   1.000
_cell.length_b   1.000
_cell.length_c   1.000
_cell.angle_alpha   90.00
_cell.angle_beta   90.00
_cell.angle_gamma   90.00
#
_symmetry.space_group_name_H-M   'P 1'
#
loop_
_entity.id
_entity.type
_entity.pdbx_description
1 polymer ?
#
loop_
_entity_poly.entity_id
_entity_poly.type
_entity_poly.pdbx_seq_one_letter_code
_entity_poly.pdbx_strand_id
1 'polypeptide(L)' 'MHPAFSVVFFTTATGAGYGLLALLGMFGGFQIIPPDFWLGLVGMGLALGLIVAGLLSSTGHLGRPERAWRAFSQWRSSW' A
#
# COMPACT_ATOMS: atom_id res chain seq x y z
N MET A 1 23.34 -6.06 8.70
CA MET A 1 22.52 -5.28 7.74
C MET A 1 21.56 -4.42 8.54
N HIS A 2 21.53 -3.10 8.32
CA HIS A 2 20.64 -2.17 9.04
C HIS A 2 19.61 -1.66 8.02
N PRO A 3 18.41 -2.27 7.93
CA PRO A 3 17.44 -1.90 6.91
C PRO A 3 17.02 -0.44 7.09
N ALA A 4 16.90 0.29 5.98
CA ALA A 4 16.40 1.66 6.02
C ALA A 4 14.99 1.65 6.60
N PHE A 5 14.73 2.52 7.58
CA PHE A 5 13.44 2.62 8.24
C PHE A 5 12.28 2.83 7.24
N SER A 6 12.54 3.60 6.17
CA SER A 6 11.60 3.84 5.07
C SER A 6 11.13 2.56 4.37
N VAL A 7 11.98 1.53 4.30
CA VAL A 7 11.65 0.23 3.69
C VAL A 7 10.76 -0.58 4.62
N VAL A 8 11.07 -0.59 5.93
CA VAL A 8 10.24 -1.27 6.94
C VAL A 8 8.86 -0.61 7.00
N PHE A 9 8.81 0.72 7.03
CA PHE A 9 7.54 1.45 6.99
C PHE A 9 6.77 1.18 5.69
N PHE A 10 7.45 1.20 4.53
CA PHE A 10 6.83 0.90 3.24
C PHE A 10 6.16 -0.48 3.22
N THR A 11 6.87 -1.53 3.61
CA THR A 11 6.35 -2.90 3.54
C THR A 11 5.23 -3.13 4.55
N THR A 12 5.34 -2.59 5.76
CA THR A 12 4.27 -2.70 6.77
C THR A 12 3.03 -1.91 6.36
N ALA A 13 3.17 -0.66 5.93
CA ALA A 13 2.04 0.19 5.57
C ALA A 13 1.30 -0.33 4.32
N THR A 14 2.03 -0.63 3.23
CA THR A 14 1.39 -1.18 2.01
C THR A 14 0.80 -2.57 2.25
N GLY A 15 1.48 -3.42 3.02
CA GLY A 15 0.96 -4.73 3.41
C GLY A 15 -0.35 -4.63 4.21
N ALA A 16 -0.40 -3.74 5.20
CA ALA A 16 -1.62 -3.49 5.97
C ALA A 16 -2.76 -2.92 5.08
N GLY A 17 -2.45 -2.00 4.17
CA GLY A 17 -3.43 -1.42 3.25
C GLY A 17 -4.00 -2.44 2.28
N TYR A 18 -3.16 -3.22 1.59
CA TYR A 18 -3.64 -4.29 0.71
C TYR A 18 -4.36 -5.42 1.47
N GLY A 19 -3.89 -5.77 2.67
CA GLY A 19 -4.56 -6.72 3.55
C GLY A 19 -5.97 -6.26 3.93
N LEU A 20 -6.13 -4.96 4.26
CA LEU A 20 -7.43 -4.38 4.56
C LEU A 20 -8.36 -4.38 3.34
N LEU A 21 -7.86 -4.04 2.14
CA LEU A 21 -8.66 -4.15 0.90
C LEU A 21 -9.12 -5.59 0.65
N ALA A 22 -8.24 -6.57 0.85
CA ALA A 22 -8.57 -7.98 0.68
C ALA A 22 -9.65 -8.43 1.68
N LEU A 23 -9.54 -8.04 2.95
CA LEU A 23 -10.54 -8.36 3.97
C LEU A 23 -11.89 -7.70 3.69
N LEU A 24 -11.91 -6.42 3.32
CA LEU A 24 -13.14 -5.70 2.96
C LEU A 24 -13.81 -6.32 1.73
N GLY A 25 -13.04 -6.63 0.69
CA GLY A 25 -13.56 -7.27 -0.52
C GLY A 25 -14.08 -8.69 -0.26
N MET A 26 -13.34 -9.48 0.53
CA MET A 26 -13.74 -10.83 0.88
C MET A 26 -14.99 -10.84 1.77
N PHE A 27 -14.96 -10.18 2.92
CA PHE A 27 -16.09 -10.18 3.85
C PHE A 27 -17.31 -9.45 3.29
N GLY A 28 -17.11 -8.35 2.54
CA GLY A 28 -18.18 -7.69 1.83
C GLY A 28 -18.77 -8.56 0.71
N GLY A 29 -17.92 -9.20 -0.09
CA GLY A 29 -18.37 -10.08 -1.19
C GLY A 29 -19.15 -11.30 -0.71
N PHE A 30 -18.74 -11.90 0.41
CA PHE A 30 -19.45 -13.02 1.04
C PHE A 30 -20.58 -12.60 1.99
N GLN A 31 -20.87 -11.30 2.12
CA GLN A 31 -21.91 -10.77 3.01
C GLN A 31 -21.73 -11.19 4.48
N ILE A 32 -20.46 -11.40 4.91
CA ILE A 32 -20.09 -11.70 6.30
C ILE A 32 -20.23 -10.46 7.18
N ILE A 33 -19.97 -9.27 6.60
CA ILE A 33 -20.19 -7.97 7.23
C ILE A 33 -21.41 -7.29 6.61
N PRO A 34 -22.16 -6.49 7.38
CA PRO A 34 -23.27 -5.72 6.85
C PRO A 34 -22.78 -4.71 5.79
N PRO A 35 -23.60 -4.41 4.76
CA PRO A 35 -23.29 -3.40 3.76
C PRO A 35 -23.46 -1.99 4.37
N ASP A 36 -22.55 -1.62 5.27
CA ASP A 36 -22.50 -0.32 5.93
C ASP A 36 -21.60 0.66 5.16
N PHE A 37 -22.14 1.83 4.85
CA PHE A 37 -21.45 2.85 4.07
C PHE A 37 -20.20 3.37 4.78
N TRP A 38 -20.27 3.60 6.10
CA TRP A 38 -19.17 4.19 6.85
C TRP A 38 -18.01 3.22 7.03
N LEU A 39 -18.30 1.95 7.28
CA LEU A 39 -17.31 0.88 7.28
C LEU A 39 -16.58 0.81 5.94
N GLY A 40 -17.32 0.84 4.83
CA GLY A 40 -16.74 0.84 3.50
C GLY A 40 -15.89 2.08 3.23
N LEU A 41 -16.41 3.27 3.52
CA LEU A 41 -15.72 4.54 3.26
C LEU A 41 -14.45 4.69 4.10
N VAL A 42 -14.53 4.45 5.42
CA VAL A 42 -13.39 4.56 6.32
C VAL A 42 -12.37 3.46 6.03
N GLY A 43 -12.83 2.22 5.82
CA GLY A 43 -11.95 1.10 5.51
C GLY A 43 -11.18 1.30 4.20
N MET A 44 -11.88 1.73 3.14
CA MET A 44 -11.26 2.05 1.85
C MET A 44 -10.32 3.25 1.96
N GLY A 45 -10.75 4.32 2.63
CA GLY A 45 -9.93 5.52 2.84
C GLY A 45 -8.65 5.22 3.63
N LEU A 46 -8.74 4.43 4.70
CA LEU A 46 -7.58 3.99 5.48
C LEU A 46 -6.66 3.11 4.65
N ALA A 47 -7.20 2.15 3.91
CA ALA A 47 -6.41 1.24 3.09
C ALA A 47 -5.62 1.98 2.00
N LEU A 48 -6.29 2.87 1.26
CA LEU A 48 -5.64 3.70 0.24
C LEU A 48 -4.63 4.67 0.86
N GLY A 49 -4.96 5.26 2.02
CA GLY A 49 -4.05 6.12 2.77
C GLY A 49 -2.76 5.39 3.16
N LEU A 50 -2.86 4.17 3.68
CA LEU A 50 -1.72 3.33 4.01
C LEU A 50 -0.88 2.94 2.79
N ILE A 51 -1.53 2.58 1.67
CA ILE A 51 -0.85 2.24 0.42
C ILE A 51 -0.07 3.45 -0.11
N VAL A 52 -0.70 4.62 -0.19
CA VAL A 52 -0.07 5.85 -0.67
C VAL A 52 1.06 6.28 0.27
N ALA A 53 0.85 6.28 1.58
CA ALA A 53 1.88 6.64 2.55
C ALA A 53 3.10 5.71 2.48
N GLY A 54 2.87 4.41 2.34
CA GLY A 54 3.93 3.44 2.14
C GLY A 54 4.69 3.69 0.83
N LEU A 55 3.98 3.84 -0.30
CA LEU A 55 4.60 4.11 -1.60
C LEU A 55 5.43 5.40 -1.59
N LEU A 56 4.94 6.47 -0.96
CA LEU A 56 5.70 7.71 -0.80
C LEU A 56 6.95 7.50 0.06
N SER A 57 6.86 6.74 1.16
CA SER A 57 8.02 6.38 1.99
C SER A 57 9.09 5.62 1.19
N SER A 58 8.71 4.83 0.18
CA SER A 58 9.67 4.13 -0.67
C SER A 58 10.61 5.09 -1.42
N THR A 59 10.24 6.36 -1.61
CA THR A 59 11.12 7.34 -2.24
C THR A 59 12.22 7.86 -1.31
N GLY A 60 12.04 7.74 0.01
CA GLY A 60 12.94 8.31 1.01
C GLY A 60 14.33 7.65 1.09
N HIS A 61 14.51 6.46 0.50
CA HIS A 61 15.81 5.80 0.43
C HIS A 61 16.46 5.87 -0.97
N LEU A 62 15.82 6.56 -1.92
CA LEU A 62 16.39 6.72 -3.26
C LEU A 62 17.54 7.72 -3.21
N GLY A 63 18.74 7.29 -3.59
CA GLY A 63 19.88 8.20 -3.75
C GLY A 63 19.73 9.17 -4.93
N ARG A 64 18.80 8.91 -5.87
CA ARG A 64 18.47 9.77 -7.02
C ARG A 64 16.96 9.77 -7.27
N PRO A 65 16.18 10.56 -6.51
CA PRO A 65 14.72 10.57 -6.61
C PRO A 65 14.21 10.98 -8.00
N GLU A 66 14.98 11.76 -8.77
CA GLU A 66 14.59 12.15 -10.14
C GLU A 66 14.44 10.95 -11.09
N ARG A 67 15.00 9.79 -10.75
CA ARG A 67 14.93 8.57 -11.57
C ARG A 67 13.81 7.63 -11.16
N ALA A 68 13.03 7.97 -10.12
CA ALA A 68 11.94 7.13 -9.62
C ALA A 68 10.93 6.76 -10.71
N TRP A 69 10.66 7.68 -11.65
CA TRP A 69 9.73 7.43 -12.76
C TRP A 69 10.17 6.29 -13.70
N ARG A 70 11.46 5.98 -13.78
CA ARG A 70 11.97 4.87 -14.62
C ARG A 70 11.50 3.51 -14.11
N ALA A 71 11.09 3.40 -12.84
CA ALA A 71 10.52 2.18 -12.28
C ALA A 71 9.24 1.75 -13.05
N PHE A 72 8.47 2.71 -13.57
CA PHE A 72 7.26 2.41 -14.35
C PHE A 72 7.57 1.78 -15.72
N SER A 73 8.70 2.14 -16.35
CA SER A 73 9.09 1.56 -17.65
C SER A 73 9.92 0.29 -17.53
N GLN A 74 10.63 0.10 -16.42
CA GLN A 74 11.56 -1.03 -16.21
C GLN A 74 10.99 -2.19 -15.38
N TRP A 75 9.69 -2.17 -15.08
CA TRP A 75 9.02 -3.18 -14.25
C TRP A 75 9.17 -4.63 -14.75
N ARG A 76 9.38 -4.85 -16.05
CA ARG A 76 9.47 -6.19 -16.65
C ARG A 76 10.82 -6.88 -16.45
N SER A 77 11.88 -6.10 -16.30
CA SER A 77 13.26 -6.58 -16.11
C SER A 77 13.76 -6.40 -14.68
N SER A 78 12.92 -5.91 -13.78
CA SER A 78 13.28 -5.59 -12.39
C SER A 78 13.00 -6.73 -11.39
N TRP A 79 12.71 -7.93 -11.89
CA TRP A 79 12.43 -9.12 -11.08
C TRP A 79 13.45 -10.22 -11.37
#